data_AF-A0A7Y5QJ12-F1
#
_entry.id   AF-A0A7Y5QJ12-F1
#
_cell.length_a   1.000
_cell.length_b   1.000
_cell.length_c   1.000
_cell.angle_alpha   90.00
_cell.angle_beta   90.00
_cell.angle_gamma   90.00
#
_symmetry.space_group_name_H-M   'P 1'
#
loop_
_entity.id
_entity.type
_entity.pdbx_description
1 polymer ?
#
loop_
_entity_poly.entity_id
_entity_poly.type
_entity_poly.pdbx_seq_one_letter_code
_entity_poly.pdbx_strand_id
1 'polypeptide(L)'
;MRGFTIHNIAKATYLAIAREPDVLVIEPERRVAFTSVQSLPSASAPNDTLWYLDRIDKYGAAEYDAQYDYGSSGNTGNGVHIYIVDSGIRGGHAEFTGRIGNGYCHVSHYWGWLLLYTDTGCSPTNDPIDEGHGTGMAGLAAGTTLGVAKHATIHSVRINDDQGGSYCGDVAAGLVWVRQNAILPAVVNLSIDADCASVRGAAQDLITSGIQLVKAAGNLEVNANTRIINQIPGLIVVGGTSRSDARWSAEGNVGSSWGSLVNISAPGDGMFMATGQSNSGVTAYMYEGTSNSAALVTGVVARLLQLKPSLTLATLQTALYTQASAVTITDGNGMANRILFSGASVSPDSYVPSLPGAPNLSLQIEGYSQVRPSAGCYFYANASGGAGTYSYVWKVGDTEIGGDDEYLYYQNALASGSSFTVSVRIFDGVSSKEATFDVAVSSSSGECYAADEDFALERF
;
A
#
# COMPACT_ATOMS: atom_id res chain seq x y z
N MET A 1 -24.75 39.78 9.54
CA MET A 1 -24.33 40.13 10.92
C MET A 1 -23.73 41.52 10.91
N ARG A 2 -24.13 42.39 11.84
CA ARG A 2 -23.43 43.65 12.13
C ARG A 2 -22.73 43.44 13.47
N GLY A 3 -21.42 43.56 13.49
CA GLY A 3 -20.60 43.35 14.68
C GLY A 3 -19.19 43.87 14.42
N PHE A 4 -18.43 44.07 15.48
CA PHE A 4 -17.05 44.54 15.43
C PHE A 4 -16.23 43.81 16.50
N THR A 5 -14.92 43.71 16.27
CA THR A 5 -13.98 43.15 17.24
C THR A 5 -13.20 44.30 17.88
N ILE A 6 -13.03 44.28 19.20
CA ILE A 6 -12.16 45.23 19.92
C ILE A 6 -11.20 44.44 20.81
N HIS A 7 -9.91 44.68 20.66
CA HIS A 7 -8.87 44.07 21.50
C HIS A 7 -8.43 45.04 22.61
N ASN A 8 -7.87 44.50 23.70
CA ASN A 8 -7.23 45.25 24.78
C ASN A 8 -8.11 46.31 25.46
N ILE A 9 -9.40 46.04 25.65
CA ILE A 9 -10.31 46.97 26.35
C ILE A 9 -10.20 46.85 27.87
N ALA A 10 -10.29 47.98 28.56
CA ALA A 10 -10.40 47.99 30.02
C ALA A 10 -11.77 47.46 30.46
N LYS A 11 -11.85 46.87 31.67
CA LYS A 11 -13.09 46.35 32.25
C LYS A 11 -14.22 47.39 32.28
N ALA A 12 -13.88 48.66 32.52
CA ALA A 12 -14.86 49.77 32.50
C ALA A 12 -15.48 49.97 31.11
N THR A 13 -14.68 49.87 30.05
CA THR A 13 -15.12 49.98 28.65
C THR A 13 -16.00 48.79 28.27
N TYR A 14 -15.64 47.57 28.67
CA TYR A 14 -16.48 46.38 28.50
C TYR A 14 -17.87 46.57 29.14
N LEU A 15 -17.93 47.06 30.38
CA LEU A 15 -19.20 47.29 31.09
C LEU A 15 -20.03 48.41 30.46
N ALA A 16 -19.41 49.41 29.84
CA ALA A 16 -20.10 50.45 29.10
C ALA A 16 -20.74 49.88 27.82
N ILE A 17 -19.97 49.13 27.02
CA ILE A 17 -20.46 48.48 25.80
C ILE A 17 -21.60 47.50 26.10
N ALA A 18 -21.50 46.73 27.20
CA ALA A 18 -22.53 45.78 27.62
C ALA A 18 -23.88 46.42 27.99
N ARG A 19 -23.92 47.75 28.16
CA ARG A 19 -25.13 48.51 28.50
C ARG A 19 -25.73 49.25 27.32
N GLU A 20 -25.09 49.23 26.15
CA GLU A 20 -25.63 49.88 24.96
C GLU A 20 -26.85 49.10 24.45
N PRO A 21 -27.99 49.78 24.16
CA PRO A 21 -29.24 49.12 23.80
C PRO A 21 -29.17 48.32 22.48
N ASP A 22 -28.20 48.62 21.63
CA ASP A 22 -27.97 47.93 20.36
C ASP A 22 -27.03 46.70 20.49
N VAL A 23 -26.51 46.41 21.68
CA VAL A 23 -25.59 45.28 21.92
C VAL A 23 -26.38 44.05 22.38
N LEU A 24 -26.52 43.09 21.47
CA LEU A 24 -27.24 41.84 21.74
C LEU A 24 -26.44 40.84 22.59
N VAL A 25 -25.13 40.71 22.31
CA VAL A 25 -24.24 39.77 23.00
C VAL A 25 -22.82 40.31 22.96
N ILE A 26 -22.06 40.07 24.04
CA ILE A 26 -20.61 40.24 24.05
C ILE A 26 -19.99 38.90 24.44
N GLU A 27 -19.13 38.39 23.57
CA GLU A 27 -18.43 37.12 23.80
C GLU A 27 -16.92 37.40 23.93
N PRO A 28 -16.25 36.86 24.96
CA PRO A 28 -14.80 36.89 25.03
C PRO A 28 -14.19 36.18 23.82
N GLU A 29 -13.12 36.75 23.25
CA GLU A 29 -12.36 36.09 22.20
C GLU A 29 -11.83 34.75 22.72
N ARG A 30 -12.26 33.65 22.09
CA ARG A 30 -11.80 32.29 22.38
C ARG A 30 -10.99 31.78 21.20
N ARG A 31 -9.87 31.12 21.48
CA ARG A 31 -9.22 30.28 20.46
C ARG A 31 -10.14 29.12 20.14
N VAL A 32 -10.56 29.01 18.89
CA VAL A 32 -11.21 27.82 18.33
C VAL A 32 -10.12 27.05 17.58
N ALA A 33 -9.89 25.79 17.94
CA ALA A 33 -9.01 24.88 17.23
C ALA A 33 -9.86 23.79 16.57
N PHE A 34 -9.47 23.33 15.39
CA PHE A 34 -10.00 22.08 14.85
C PHE A 34 -9.62 20.96 15.83
N THR A 35 -10.61 20.23 16.35
CA THR A 35 -10.32 19.04 17.16
C THR A 35 -9.81 17.96 16.22
N SER A 36 -8.54 17.56 16.29
CA SER A 36 -7.99 16.43 15.51
C SER A 36 -8.17 15.07 16.18
N VAL A 37 -8.94 15.05 17.26
CA VAL A 37 -9.12 13.91 18.13
C VAL A 37 -10.60 13.61 18.23
N GLN A 38 -10.98 12.36 17.99
CA GLN A 38 -12.29 11.83 18.32
C GLN A 38 -12.22 11.14 19.68
N SER A 39 -13.13 11.47 20.59
CA SER A 39 -13.32 10.66 21.81
C SER A 39 -14.04 9.36 21.46
N LEU A 40 -13.51 8.25 21.97
CA LEU A 40 -14.06 6.90 21.83
C LEU A 40 -14.72 6.46 23.15
N PRO A 41 -15.58 5.42 23.13
CA PRO A 41 -15.97 4.71 24.33
C PRO A 41 -14.73 4.25 25.10
N SER A 42 -14.80 4.21 26.44
CA SER A 42 -13.66 3.83 27.29
C SER A 42 -13.07 2.48 26.88
N ALA A 43 -11.75 2.42 26.62
CA ALA A 43 -11.06 1.21 26.18
C ALA A 43 -11.23 0.03 27.14
N SER A 44 -11.43 0.28 28.43
CA SER A 44 -11.69 -0.75 29.45
C SER A 44 -13.15 -1.25 29.51
N ALA A 45 -14.05 -0.70 28.70
CA ALA A 45 -15.44 -1.13 28.69
C ALA A 45 -15.58 -2.50 28.00
N PRO A 46 -16.38 -3.43 28.55
CA PRO A 46 -16.62 -4.74 27.93
C PRO A 46 -17.31 -4.68 26.56
N ASN A 47 -17.79 -3.50 26.14
CA ASN A 47 -18.41 -3.24 24.82
C ASN A 47 -17.66 -2.13 24.04
N ASP A 48 -16.38 -1.89 24.33
CA ASP A 48 -15.58 -1.01 23.49
C ASP A 48 -15.37 -1.63 22.11
N THR A 49 -16.19 -1.14 21.20
CA THR A 49 -16.42 -1.65 19.84
C THR A 49 -15.76 -0.74 18.80
N LEU A 50 -15.17 0.39 19.24
CA LEU A 50 -14.29 1.25 18.47
C LEU A 50 -12.82 1.11 18.89
N TRP A 51 -12.51 0.11 19.72
CA TRP A 51 -11.16 -0.22 20.20
C TRP A 51 -10.12 -0.27 19.08
N TYR A 52 -10.54 -0.63 17.87
CA TYR A 52 -9.67 -0.72 16.71
C TYR A 52 -9.07 0.62 16.31
N LEU A 53 -9.79 1.73 16.48
CA LEU A 53 -9.28 3.08 16.18
C LEU A 53 -8.16 3.46 17.16
N ASP A 54 -8.38 3.19 18.45
CA ASP A 54 -7.39 3.37 19.51
C ASP A 54 -6.19 2.43 19.32
N ARG A 55 -6.45 1.17 18.91
CA ARG A 55 -5.39 0.21 18.61
C ARG A 55 -4.45 0.72 17.54
N ILE A 56 -4.99 1.28 16.47
CA ILE A 56 -4.17 1.69 15.34
C ILE A 56 -3.56 3.07 15.55
N ASP A 57 -4.00 3.91 16.48
CA ASP A 57 -3.38 5.24 16.68
C ASP A 57 -2.34 5.27 17.81
N LYS A 58 -2.21 4.16 18.56
CA LYS A 58 -1.16 3.89 19.57
C LYS A 58 -0.23 2.74 19.18
N TYR A 59 0.94 2.66 19.81
CA TYR A 59 1.91 1.59 19.53
C TYR A 59 1.69 0.33 20.40
N GLY A 60 0.89 0.40 21.47
CA GLY A 60 0.58 -0.78 22.27
C GLY A 60 -0.67 -0.65 23.15
N ALA A 61 -1.19 -1.80 23.61
CA ALA A 61 -2.44 -1.88 24.37
C ALA A 61 -2.44 -1.18 25.73
N ALA A 62 -1.26 -0.95 26.31
CA ALA A 62 -1.11 -0.16 27.54
C ALA A 62 -1.30 1.35 27.32
N GLU A 63 -1.34 1.79 26.07
CA GLU A 63 -1.41 3.20 25.67
C GLU A 63 -2.81 3.64 25.22
N TYR A 64 -3.79 2.72 25.23
CA TYR A 64 -5.16 3.04 24.83
C TYR A 64 -5.75 4.11 25.75
N ASP A 65 -6.14 5.24 25.17
CA ASP A 65 -6.60 6.43 25.89
C ASP A 65 -8.06 6.78 25.57
N ALA A 66 -8.76 5.90 24.86
CA ALA A 66 -10.11 6.12 24.35
C ALA A 66 -10.18 7.38 23.48
N GLN A 67 -9.13 7.64 22.72
CA GLN A 67 -9.08 8.72 21.73
C GLN A 67 -8.60 8.16 20.41
N TYR A 68 -9.08 8.77 19.33
CA TYR A 68 -8.56 8.56 17.99
C TYR A 68 -7.98 9.87 17.47
N ASP A 69 -6.66 9.99 17.48
CA ASP A 69 -5.93 11.15 16.97
C ASP A 69 -5.58 10.96 15.49
N TYR A 70 -6.34 11.64 14.64
CA TYR A 70 -6.09 11.68 13.21
C TYR A 70 -5.10 12.79 12.81
N GLY A 71 -4.40 13.39 13.78
CA GLY A 71 -3.31 14.35 13.59
C GLY A 71 -3.79 15.79 13.49
N SER A 72 -3.16 16.68 14.26
CA SER A 72 -3.46 18.12 14.33
C SER A 72 -3.30 18.88 13.00
N SER A 73 -2.69 18.26 12.00
CA SER A 73 -2.56 18.73 10.63
C SER A 73 -3.82 18.54 9.77
N GLY A 74 -4.91 17.98 10.33
CA GLY A 74 -6.15 17.74 9.58
C GLY A 74 -6.02 16.57 8.61
N ASN A 75 -5.23 15.55 8.96
CA ASN A 75 -4.97 14.38 8.14
C ASN A 75 -6.14 13.38 8.19
N THR A 76 -7.24 13.74 7.57
CA THR A 76 -8.53 13.01 7.58
C THR A 76 -8.81 12.24 6.28
N GLY A 77 -7.86 12.16 5.35
CA GLY A 77 -8.06 11.68 3.97
C GLY A 77 -8.75 12.70 3.04
N ASN A 78 -8.80 13.98 3.41
CA ASN A 78 -9.46 15.01 2.60
C ASN A 78 -8.79 15.15 1.22
N GLY A 79 -9.59 15.25 0.16
CA GLY A 79 -9.11 15.34 -1.23
C GLY A 79 -8.62 14.01 -1.82
N VAL A 80 -8.79 12.89 -1.12
CA VAL A 80 -8.45 11.55 -1.60
C VAL A 80 -9.70 10.74 -1.90
N HIS A 81 -9.63 9.91 -2.94
CA HIS A 81 -10.72 9.08 -3.43
C HIS A 81 -10.51 7.61 -3.06
N ILE A 82 -11.46 7.03 -2.33
CA ILE A 82 -11.45 5.63 -1.95
C ILE A 82 -12.50 4.88 -2.79
N TYR A 83 -12.04 3.89 -3.56
CA TYR A 83 -12.90 3.01 -4.34
C TYR A 83 -13.12 1.71 -3.59
N ILE A 84 -14.38 1.39 -3.27
CA ILE A 84 -14.76 0.14 -2.59
C ILE A 84 -15.32 -0.80 -3.65
N VAL A 85 -14.54 -1.82 -4.02
CA VAL A 85 -14.95 -2.86 -4.98
C VAL A 85 -15.56 -4.02 -4.19
N ASP A 86 -16.89 -4.06 -4.13
CA ASP A 86 -17.65 -4.89 -3.18
C ASP A 86 -19.13 -5.04 -3.61
N SER A 87 -20.01 -5.32 -2.65
CA SER A 87 -21.45 -5.53 -2.78
C SER A 87 -22.28 -4.28 -3.08
N GLY A 88 -21.66 -3.10 -3.04
CA GLY A 88 -22.32 -1.81 -3.12
C GLY A 88 -22.05 -0.99 -1.88
N ILE A 89 -22.63 0.21 -1.81
CA ILE A 89 -22.62 1.02 -0.59
C ILE A 89 -24.00 1.64 -0.43
N ARG A 90 -24.56 1.66 0.78
CA ARG A 90 -25.73 2.47 1.07
C ARG A 90 -25.37 3.95 1.08
N GLY A 91 -25.43 4.61 -0.07
CA GLY A 91 -24.95 5.98 -0.25
C GLY A 91 -25.67 7.03 0.61
N GLY A 92 -26.91 6.74 1.05
CA GLY A 92 -27.68 7.59 1.97
C GLY A 92 -27.32 7.42 3.46
N HIS A 93 -26.33 6.59 3.79
CA HIS A 93 -25.93 6.36 5.18
C HIS A 93 -25.29 7.61 5.80
N ALA A 94 -25.63 7.91 7.06
CA ALA A 94 -25.19 9.09 7.79
C ALA A 94 -23.66 9.18 7.86
N GLU A 95 -22.99 8.03 7.97
CA GLU A 95 -21.53 7.91 7.95
C GLU A 95 -20.87 8.50 6.70
N PHE A 96 -21.58 8.62 5.56
CA PHE A 96 -21.01 9.05 4.27
C PHE A 96 -21.56 10.39 3.76
N THR A 97 -22.35 11.08 4.57
CA THR A 97 -23.09 12.30 4.15
C THR A 97 -22.16 13.30 3.46
N GLY A 98 -22.51 13.67 2.22
CA GLY A 98 -21.77 14.65 1.42
C GLY A 98 -20.45 14.15 0.81
N ARG A 99 -20.12 12.86 0.93
CA ARG A 99 -18.83 12.30 0.51
C ARG A 99 -18.94 11.11 -0.44
N ILE A 100 -20.13 10.80 -0.95
CA ILE A 100 -20.31 9.79 -2.00
C ILE A 100 -20.06 10.42 -3.37
N GLY A 101 -19.06 9.91 -4.09
CA GLY A 101 -18.77 10.26 -5.48
C GLY A 101 -19.47 9.34 -6.48
N ASN A 102 -19.18 9.55 -7.78
CA ASN A 102 -19.71 8.69 -8.85
C ASN A 102 -19.24 7.24 -8.67
N GLY A 103 -20.18 6.30 -8.66
CA GLY A 103 -19.91 4.88 -8.57
C GLY A 103 -20.09 4.14 -9.89
N TYR A 104 -19.80 2.84 -9.85
CA TYR A 104 -20.01 1.90 -10.96
C TYR A 104 -20.75 0.67 -10.46
N CYS A 105 -21.67 0.16 -11.26
CA CYS A 105 -22.20 -1.17 -11.01
C CYS A 105 -22.08 -2.04 -12.26
N HIS A 106 -21.60 -3.27 -12.05
CA HIS A 106 -21.65 -4.33 -13.03
C HIS A 106 -21.86 -5.66 -12.33
N VAL A 107 -23.07 -6.20 -12.46
CA VAL A 107 -23.47 -7.47 -11.86
C VAL A 107 -24.06 -8.34 -12.97
N SER A 108 -23.48 -9.53 -13.16
CA SER A 108 -23.95 -10.50 -14.15
C SER A 108 -24.90 -11.51 -13.51
N HIS A 109 -25.99 -11.86 -14.21
CA HIS A 109 -26.88 -12.97 -13.82
C HIS A 109 -26.86 -14.10 -14.85
N TYR A 110 -26.70 -15.33 -14.37
CA TYR A 110 -26.79 -16.53 -15.20
C TYR A 110 -28.14 -17.23 -15.00
N TRP A 111 -28.81 -17.56 -16.10
CA TRP A 111 -29.94 -18.48 -16.13
C TRP A 111 -29.57 -19.68 -17.02
N GLY A 112 -29.04 -20.73 -16.41
CA GLY A 112 -28.46 -21.87 -17.14
C GLY A 112 -27.08 -21.54 -17.73
N TRP A 113 -26.82 -21.90 -18.99
CA TRP A 113 -25.51 -21.70 -19.65
C TRP A 113 -25.35 -20.32 -20.32
N LEU A 114 -26.40 -19.49 -20.33
CA LEU A 114 -26.42 -18.21 -21.04
C LEU A 114 -26.34 -17.05 -20.04
N LEU A 115 -25.34 -16.17 -20.24
CA LEU A 115 -25.31 -14.83 -19.66
C LEU A 115 -26.45 -14.03 -20.27
N LEU A 116 -27.52 -13.80 -19.50
CA LEU A 116 -28.74 -13.26 -20.08
C LEU A 116 -28.83 -11.74 -19.95
N TYR A 117 -28.45 -11.14 -18.83
CA TYR A 117 -28.46 -9.67 -18.69
C TYR A 117 -27.46 -9.21 -17.63
N THR A 118 -26.84 -8.05 -17.87
CA THR A 118 -26.33 -7.18 -16.81
C THR A 118 -27.52 -6.46 -16.20
N ASP A 119 -27.59 -6.35 -14.87
CA ASP A 119 -28.76 -5.81 -14.18
C ASP A 119 -29.09 -4.37 -14.64
N THR A 120 -30.14 -4.24 -15.47
CA THR A 120 -30.75 -2.97 -15.90
C THR A 120 -31.55 -2.38 -14.74
N GLY A 121 -30.84 -1.97 -13.70
CA GLY A 121 -31.41 -1.66 -12.39
C GLY A 121 -30.36 -1.59 -11.29
N CYS A 122 -29.14 -2.07 -11.56
CA CYS A 122 -28.12 -2.04 -10.55
C CYS A 122 -27.70 -0.62 -10.20
N SER A 123 -27.73 -0.33 -8.91
CA SER A 123 -27.25 0.92 -8.35
C SER A 123 -25.99 0.68 -7.52
N PRO A 124 -24.89 1.41 -7.77
CA PRO A 124 -23.71 1.35 -6.92
C PRO A 124 -24.00 1.85 -5.50
N THR A 125 -24.97 2.76 -5.35
CA THR A 125 -25.32 3.35 -4.05
C THR A 125 -26.46 2.62 -3.34
N ASN A 126 -26.68 1.35 -3.68
CA ASN A 126 -27.55 0.44 -2.96
C ASN A 126 -26.75 -0.77 -2.52
N ASP A 127 -27.01 -1.26 -1.31
CA ASP A 127 -26.29 -2.37 -0.71
C ASP A 127 -27.26 -3.26 0.10
N PRO A 128 -28.12 -4.02 -0.61
CA PRO A 128 -29.25 -4.70 0.02
C PRO A 128 -28.91 -6.08 0.61
N ILE A 129 -27.69 -6.59 0.36
CA ILE A 129 -27.28 -7.97 0.67
C ILE A 129 -26.74 -8.01 2.09
N ASP A 130 -27.16 -8.99 2.90
CA ASP A 130 -26.50 -9.40 4.15
C ASP A 130 -25.98 -8.17 4.92
N GLU A 131 -26.91 -7.32 5.39
CA GLU A 131 -26.63 -6.05 6.07
C GLU A 131 -25.63 -5.08 5.44
N GLY A 132 -25.20 -5.28 4.19
CA GLY A 132 -24.32 -4.43 3.40
C GLY A 132 -22.82 -4.53 3.75
N HIS A 133 -22.15 -5.59 3.28
CA HIS A 133 -20.71 -5.79 3.48
C HIS A 133 -19.89 -4.60 2.97
N GLY A 134 -20.18 -4.09 1.77
CA GLY A 134 -19.48 -2.96 1.18
C GLY A 134 -19.73 -1.65 1.92
N THR A 135 -20.93 -1.46 2.47
CA THR A 135 -21.24 -0.37 3.42
C THR A 135 -20.39 -0.47 4.67
N GLY A 136 -20.17 -1.67 5.21
CA GLY A 136 -19.28 -1.89 6.35
C GLY A 136 -17.82 -1.50 6.02
N MET A 137 -17.31 -1.97 4.89
CA MET A 137 -15.94 -1.66 4.44
C MET A 137 -15.74 -0.16 4.21
N ALA A 138 -16.71 0.50 3.57
CA ALA A 138 -16.72 1.95 3.40
C ALA A 138 -16.75 2.69 4.75
N GLY A 139 -17.53 2.18 5.70
CA GLY A 139 -17.63 2.67 7.08
C GLY A 139 -16.29 2.64 7.81
N LEU A 140 -15.57 1.52 7.76
CA LEU A 140 -14.26 1.38 8.39
C LEU A 140 -13.17 2.22 7.70
N ALA A 141 -13.19 2.29 6.37
CA ALA A 141 -12.21 3.06 5.63
C ALA A 141 -12.40 4.57 5.85
N ALA A 142 -13.63 5.08 5.78
CA ALA A 142 -13.91 6.52 5.69
C ALA A 142 -15.25 6.97 6.30
N GLY A 143 -15.89 6.18 7.17
CA GLY A 143 -17.02 6.64 7.98
C GLY A 143 -16.66 7.88 8.82
N THR A 144 -17.65 8.74 9.04
CA THR A 144 -17.48 9.97 9.85
C THR A 144 -17.13 9.63 11.29
N THR A 145 -17.81 8.65 11.89
CA THR A 145 -17.58 8.24 13.29
C THR A 145 -16.78 6.94 13.38
N LEU A 146 -16.96 6.04 12.41
CA LEU A 146 -16.35 4.70 12.40
C LEU A 146 -15.01 4.67 11.66
N GLY A 147 -14.82 5.57 10.70
CA GLY A 147 -13.74 5.45 9.73
C GLY A 147 -12.41 6.05 10.18
N VAL A 148 -11.36 5.53 9.55
CA VAL A 148 -9.98 6.03 9.64
C VAL A 148 -9.81 7.35 8.86
N ALA A 149 -10.19 7.38 7.58
CA ALA A 149 -10.08 8.53 6.68
C ALA A 149 -11.40 9.31 6.59
N LYS A 150 -11.77 9.98 7.68
CA LYS A 150 -13.09 10.58 7.93
C LYS A 150 -13.60 11.58 6.88
N HIS A 151 -12.73 12.17 6.07
CA HIS A 151 -13.08 13.15 5.03
C HIS A 151 -12.70 12.72 3.62
N ALA A 152 -12.32 11.45 3.41
CA ALA A 152 -12.13 10.92 2.06
C ALA A 152 -13.47 10.85 1.30
N THR A 153 -13.40 11.00 -0.03
CA THR A 153 -14.53 10.78 -0.94
C THR A 153 -14.61 9.30 -1.26
N ILE A 154 -15.80 8.72 -1.15
CA ILE A 154 -16.04 7.29 -1.29
C ILE A 154 -16.75 7.03 -2.63
N HIS A 155 -16.22 6.10 -3.41
CA HIS A 155 -16.78 5.65 -4.67
C HIS A 155 -17.16 4.17 -4.55
N SER A 156 -18.43 3.86 -4.73
CA SER A 156 -18.89 2.47 -4.73
C SER A 156 -18.68 1.83 -6.10
N VAL A 157 -18.08 0.65 -6.12
CA VAL A 157 -17.93 -0.20 -7.29
C VAL A 157 -18.61 -1.52 -6.98
N ARG A 158 -19.91 -1.59 -7.28
CA ARG A 158 -20.75 -2.74 -6.99
C ARG A 158 -20.53 -3.84 -8.02
N ILE A 159 -20.10 -5.00 -7.54
CA ILE A 159 -19.84 -6.19 -8.36
C ILE A 159 -20.54 -7.46 -7.84
N ASN A 160 -21.11 -7.46 -6.62
CA ASN A 160 -21.93 -8.58 -6.13
C ASN A 160 -23.40 -8.45 -6.53
N ASP A 161 -23.99 -9.61 -6.84
CA ASP A 161 -25.43 -9.80 -6.98
C ASP A 161 -26.15 -9.75 -5.62
N ASP A 162 -27.47 -9.65 -5.66
CA ASP A 162 -28.33 -9.57 -4.47
C ASP A 162 -28.27 -10.82 -3.55
N GLN A 163 -27.48 -11.84 -3.89
CA GLN A 163 -27.21 -13.02 -3.04
C GLN A 163 -25.78 -13.01 -2.47
N GLY A 164 -25.00 -11.96 -2.71
CA GLY A 164 -23.61 -11.84 -2.27
C GLY A 164 -22.61 -12.56 -3.17
N GLY A 165 -23.04 -13.15 -4.29
CA GLY A 165 -22.18 -13.78 -5.27
C GLY A 165 -21.55 -12.75 -6.22
N SER A 166 -20.36 -13.04 -6.73
CA SER A 166 -19.76 -12.28 -7.84
C SER A 166 -19.08 -13.23 -8.80
N TYR A 167 -19.12 -12.93 -10.09
CA TYR A 167 -18.27 -13.64 -11.05
C TYR A 167 -16.92 -12.94 -11.16
N CYS A 168 -15.88 -13.72 -11.47
CA CYS A 168 -14.54 -13.17 -11.71
C CYS A 168 -14.48 -12.17 -12.88
N GLY A 169 -15.45 -12.22 -13.81
CA GLY A 169 -15.64 -11.20 -14.85
C GLY A 169 -16.12 -9.86 -14.29
N ASP A 170 -17.06 -9.89 -13.33
CA ASP A 170 -17.63 -8.68 -12.72
C ASP A 170 -16.58 -7.94 -11.89
N VAL A 171 -15.84 -8.68 -11.06
CA VAL A 171 -14.73 -8.11 -10.26
C VAL A 171 -13.67 -7.50 -11.17
N ALA A 172 -13.28 -8.20 -12.25
CA ALA A 172 -12.32 -7.67 -13.22
C ALA A 172 -12.85 -6.41 -13.92
N ALA A 173 -14.13 -6.39 -14.31
CA ALA A 173 -14.77 -5.22 -14.91
C ALA A 173 -14.77 -4.02 -13.95
N GLY A 174 -15.04 -4.24 -12.66
CA GLY A 174 -14.95 -3.22 -11.62
C GLY A 174 -13.55 -2.61 -11.52
N LEU A 175 -12.50 -3.45 -11.45
CA LEU A 175 -11.11 -3.00 -11.40
C LEU A 175 -10.71 -2.23 -12.68
N VAL A 176 -11.11 -2.71 -13.85
CA VAL A 176 -10.87 -2.01 -15.13
C VAL A 176 -11.57 -0.65 -15.15
N TRP A 177 -12.81 -0.58 -14.68
CA TRP A 177 -13.53 0.69 -14.60
C TRP A 177 -12.83 1.68 -13.68
N VAL A 178 -12.36 1.24 -12.50
CA VAL A 178 -11.60 2.12 -11.59
C VAL A 178 -10.33 2.62 -12.28
N ARG A 179 -9.54 1.74 -12.90
CA ARG A 179 -8.33 2.13 -13.64
C ARG A 179 -8.61 3.24 -14.67
N GLN A 180 -9.75 3.20 -15.35
CA GLN A 180 -10.11 4.15 -16.41
C GLN A 180 -10.74 5.45 -15.89
N ASN A 181 -11.38 5.43 -14.72
CA ASN A 181 -12.23 6.52 -14.24
C ASN A 181 -11.79 7.08 -12.87
N ALA A 182 -10.70 6.58 -12.30
CA ALA A 182 -10.21 7.02 -11.00
C ALA A 182 -9.87 8.51 -10.99
N ILE A 183 -10.35 9.21 -9.98
CA ILE A 183 -9.91 10.58 -9.67
C ILE A 183 -8.75 10.45 -8.68
N LEU A 184 -7.57 10.95 -9.07
CA LEU A 184 -6.37 10.87 -8.24
C LEU A 184 -6.25 12.06 -7.29
N PRO A 185 -5.67 11.89 -6.09
CA PRO A 185 -5.10 10.64 -5.56
C PRO A 185 -6.16 9.61 -5.13
N ALA A 186 -5.89 8.34 -5.40
CA ALA A 186 -6.85 7.25 -5.17
C ALA A 186 -6.25 6.01 -4.51
N VAL A 187 -7.08 5.29 -3.77
CA VAL A 187 -6.81 3.94 -3.27
C VAL A 187 -8.04 3.06 -3.47
N VAL A 188 -7.80 1.79 -3.79
CA VAL A 188 -8.84 0.78 -3.98
C VAL A 188 -8.80 -0.21 -2.84
N ASN A 189 -9.97 -0.44 -2.22
CA ASN A 189 -10.19 -1.54 -1.29
C ASN A 189 -10.88 -2.70 -2.02
N LEU A 190 -10.25 -3.87 -1.99
CA LEU A 190 -10.76 -5.11 -2.55
C LEU A 190 -10.92 -6.16 -1.44
N SER A 191 -12.10 -6.18 -0.83
CA SER A 191 -12.46 -7.09 0.27
C SER A 191 -13.26 -8.30 -0.23
N ILE A 192 -12.89 -8.86 -1.38
CA ILE A 192 -13.52 -10.03 -1.98
C ILE A 192 -12.52 -11.17 -2.19
N ASP A 193 -12.97 -12.40 -1.94
CA ASP A 193 -12.18 -13.61 -2.19
C ASP A 193 -12.35 -14.08 -3.66
N ALA A 194 -11.77 -13.33 -4.59
CA ALA A 194 -11.80 -13.65 -6.03
C ALA A 194 -10.41 -14.04 -6.56
N ASP A 195 -10.11 -15.34 -6.58
CA ASP A 195 -8.81 -15.87 -7.00
C ASP A 195 -8.83 -16.44 -8.43
N CYS A 196 -9.10 -15.58 -9.40
CA CYS A 196 -9.17 -15.92 -10.82
C CYS A 196 -8.12 -15.15 -11.64
N ALA A 197 -7.68 -15.75 -12.76
CA ALA A 197 -6.69 -15.13 -13.64
C ALA A 197 -7.13 -13.78 -14.22
N SER A 198 -8.42 -13.62 -14.55
CA SER A 198 -8.99 -12.35 -15.03
C SER A 198 -8.87 -11.23 -14.00
N VAL A 199 -9.16 -11.54 -12.73
CA VAL A 199 -9.07 -10.59 -11.62
C VAL A 199 -7.61 -10.25 -11.33
N ARG A 200 -6.72 -11.26 -11.33
CA ARG A 200 -5.27 -11.03 -11.18
C ARG A 200 -4.74 -10.09 -12.27
N GLY A 201 -5.12 -10.31 -13.53
CA GLY A 201 -4.73 -9.45 -14.65
C GLY A 201 -5.21 -8.02 -14.47
N ALA A 202 -6.49 -7.82 -14.17
CA ALA A 202 -7.07 -6.48 -13.96
C ALA A 202 -6.46 -5.75 -12.74
N ALA A 203 -6.18 -6.47 -11.65
CA ALA A 203 -5.51 -5.91 -10.47
C ALA A 203 -4.05 -5.51 -10.76
N GLN A 204 -3.30 -6.34 -11.47
CA GLN A 204 -1.94 -6.02 -11.89
C GLN A 204 -1.92 -4.75 -12.74
N ASP A 205 -2.83 -4.67 -13.71
CA ASP A 205 -3.01 -3.54 -14.60
C ASP A 205 -3.36 -2.24 -13.86
N LEU A 206 -4.22 -2.33 -12.84
CA LEU A 206 -4.58 -1.20 -11.98
C LEU A 206 -3.37 -0.73 -11.15
N ILE A 207 -2.64 -1.66 -10.52
CA ILE A 207 -1.43 -1.34 -9.76
C ILE A 207 -0.39 -0.68 -10.66
N THR A 208 -0.11 -1.26 -11.83
CA THR A 208 0.87 -0.72 -12.79
C THR A 208 0.48 0.67 -13.32
N SER A 209 -0.81 1.04 -13.28
CA SER A 209 -1.25 2.41 -13.60
C SER A 209 -0.96 3.44 -12.50
N GLY A 210 -0.41 3.02 -11.35
CA GLY A 210 -0.05 3.88 -10.23
C GLY A 210 -1.13 4.03 -9.16
N ILE A 211 -2.22 3.26 -9.23
CA ILE A 211 -3.29 3.27 -8.24
C ILE A 211 -3.00 2.22 -7.16
N GLN A 212 -3.05 2.63 -5.89
CA GLN A 212 -2.85 1.71 -4.77
C GLN A 212 -4.02 0.71 -4.68
N LEU A 213 -3.70 -0.57 -4.52
CA LEU A 213 -4.68 -1.62 -4.26
C LEU A 213 -4.39 -2.30 -2.92
N VAL A 214 -5.38 -2.29 -2.04
CA VAL A 214 -5.38 -2.96 -0.75
C VAL A 214 -6.36 -4.11 -0.80
N LYS A 215 -5.91 -5.31 -0.45
CA LYS A 215 -6.71 -6.53 -0.53
C LYS A 215 -6.68 -7.31 0.79
N ALA A 216 -7.83 -7.84 1.17
CA ALA A 216 -7.96 -8.81 2.25
C ALA A 216 -7.14 -10.10 1.95
N ALA A 217 -6.40 -10.62 2.94
CA ALA A 217 -5.63 -11.85 2.77
C ALA A 217 -6.51 -13.08 2.50
N GLY A 218 -7.74 -13.09 3.02
CA GLY A 218 -8.72 -14.17 2.93
C GLY A 218 -8.99 -14.81 4.31
N ASN A 219 -10.16 -15.41 4.48
CA ASN A 219 -10.67 -15.88 5.78
C ASN A 219 -10.71 -17.41 5.94
N LEU A 220 -9.85 -18.15 5.23
CA LEU A 220 -9.89 -19.62 5.16
C LEU A 220 -8.77 -20.34 5.91
N GLU A 221 -8.05 -19.69 6.82
CA GLU A 221 -6.95 -20.34 7.59
C GLU A 221 -5.83 -20.97 6.71
N VAL A 222 -5.67 -20.51 5.46
CA VAL A 222 -4.69 -21.05 4.50
C VAL A 222 -3.48 -20.13 4.35
N ASN A 223 -2.39 -20.68 3.81
CA ASN A 223 -1.26 -19.88 3.38
C ASN A 223 -1.68 -18.97 2.20
N ALA A 224 -1.56 -17.65 2.36
CA ALA A 224 -1.88 -16.63 1.37
C ALA A 224 -1.12 -16.81 0.05
N ASN A 225 0.02 -17.51 0.06
CA ASN A 225 0.80 -17.89 -1.13
C ASN A 225 0.04 -18.81 -2.08
N THR A 226 -0.98 -19.51 -1.61
CA THR A 226 -1.82 -20.39 -2.43
C THR A 226 -2.76 -19.62 -3.36
N ARG A 227 -2.95 -18.31 -3.13
CA ARG A 227 -3.84 -17.47 -3.94
C ARG A 227 -3.04 -16.68 -4.97
N ILE A 228 -3.36 -16.85 -6.25
CA ILE A 228 -2.61 -16.24 -7.35
C ILE A 228 -2.68 -14.71 -7.31
N ILE A 229 -3.79 -14.11 -6.88
CA ILE A 229 -3.91 -12.65 -6.82
C ILE A 229 -2.98 -12.03 -5.76
N ASN A 230 -2.72 -12.74 -4.66
CA ASN A 230 -1.85 -12.25 -3.57
C ASN A 230 -0.38 -12.15 -4.00
N GLN A 231 0.01 -12.81 -5.10
CA GLN A 231 1.37 -12.81 -5.65
C GLN A 231 1.64 -11.63 -6.60
N ILE A 232 0.77 -10.62 -6.67
CA ILE A 232 0.98 -9.43 -7.51
C ILE A 232 1.98 -8.49 -6.82
N PRO A 233 3.12 -8.15 -7.46
CA PRO A 233 4.04 -7.15 -6.93
C PRO A 233 3.33 -5.80 -6.74
N GLY A 234 3.57 -5.15 -5.59
CA GLY A 234 2.96 -3.86 -5.26
C GLY A 234 1.53 -3.94 -4.68
N LEU A 235 0.92 -5.13 -4.64
CA LEU A 235 -0.34 -5.33 -3.92
C LEU A 235 -0.10 -5.27 -2.40
N ILE A 236 -0.98 -4.61 -1.67
CA ILE A 236 -0.97 -4.60 -0.20
C ILE A 236 -1.95 -5.68 0.29
N VAL A 237 -1.44 -6.83 0.73
CA VAL A 237 -2.23 -7.94 1.25
C VAL A 237 -2.30 -7.84 2.78
N VAL A 238 -3.51 -7.82 3.32
CA VAL A 238 -3.77 -7.47 4.72
C VAL A 238 -4.33 -8.63 5.52
N GLY A 239 -3.64 -8.98 6.61
CA GLY A 239 -4.07 -9.98 7.58
C GLY A 239 -4.95 -9.38 8.68
N GLY A 240 -5.73 -10.24 9.34
CA GLY A 240 -6.59 -9.87 10.46
C GLY A 240 -5.99 -10.23 11.80
N THR A 241 -6.13 -9.35 12.78
CA THR A 241 -5.76 -9.61 14.17
C THR A 241 -6.93 -9.38 15.12
N SER A 242 -6.92 -10.11 16.23
CA SER A 242 -7.79 -9.86 17.36
C SER A 242 -7.30 -8.67 18.20
N ARG A 243 -8.06 -8.33 19.24
CA ARG A 243 -7.71 -7.29 20.21
C ARG A 243 -6.42 -7.55 20.99
N SER A 244 -6.00 -8.81 21.09
CA SER A 244 -4.78 -9.21 21.78
C SER A 244 -3.56 -9.33 20.84
N ASP A 245 -3.64 -8.77 19.62
CA ASP A 245 -2.62 -8.88 18.58
C ASP A 245 -2.29 -10.33 18.19
N ALA A 246 -3.21 -11.27 18.46
CA ALA A 246 -3.17 -12.60 17.88
C ALA A 246 -3.73 -12.56 16.46
N ARG A 247 -3.26 -13.45 15.59
CA ARG A 247 -3.89 -13.69 14.30
C ARG A 247 -5.37 -13.99 14.53
N TRP A 248 -6.25 -13.28 13.82
CA TRP A 248 -7.69 -13.48 13.96
C TRP A 248 -8.05 -14.90 13.51
N SER A 249 -8.80 -15.60 14.34
CA SER A 249 -9.37 -16.91 14.08
C SER A 249 -10.75 -16.98 14.72
N ALA A 250 -11.62 -17.77 14.10
CA ALA A 250 -12.97 -18.07 14.56
C ALA A 250 -13.20 -19.59 14.53
N GLU A 251 -14.39 -20.03 14.92
CA GLU A 251 -14.71 -21.45 14.90
C GLU A 251 -14.67 -22.04 13.48
N GLY A 252 -14.22 -23.29 13.36
CA GLY A 252 -14.33 -24.09 12.13
C GLY A 252 -13.52 -23.58 10.94
N ASN A 253 -12.19 -23.70 10.95
CA ASN A 253 -11.30 -23.33 9.82
C ASN A 253 -11.56 -21.92 9.23
N VAL A 254 -12.18 -21.02 10.00
CA VAL A 254 -12.39 -19.62 9.65
C VAL A 254 -11.34 -18.79 10.40
N GLY A 255 -10.68 -17.92 9.67
CA GLY A 255 -9.65 -17.06 10.25
C GLY A 255 -8.70 -16.52 9.20
N SER A 256 -7.85 -15.60 9.63
CA SER A 256 -6.95 -14.87 8.72
C SER A 256 -6.03 -15.86 8.02
N SER A 257 -6.00 -15.79 6.70
CA SER A 257 -4.94 -16.39 5.91
C SER A 257 -3.60 -15.81 6.34
N TRP A 258 -2.54 -16.61 6.22
CA TRP A 258 -1.24 -16.35 6.82
C TRP A 258 -0.09 -16.50 5.82
N GLY A 259 1.14 -16.27 6.25
CA GLY A 259 2.33 -16.48 5.43
C GLY A 259 2.93 -15.21 4.85
N SER A 260 4.02 -15.38 4.10
CA SER A 260 4.95 -14.31 3.73
C SER A 260 4.36 -13.24 2.80
N LEU A 261 3.28 -13.55 2.08
CA LEU A 261 2.60 -12.55 1.25
C LEU A 261 1.70 -11.61 2.05
N VAL A 262 1.41 -11.88 3.32
CA VAL A 262 0.70 -10.93 4.19
C VAL A 262 1.69 -9.84 4.64
N ASN A 263 1.58 -8.66 4.04
CA ASN A 263 2.58 -7.60 4.20
C ASN A 263 2.42 -6.79 5.49
N ILE A 264 1.18 -6.69 5.97
CA ILE A 264 0.77 -5.95 7.16
C ILE A 264 -0.52 -6.56 7.70
N SER A 265 -0.77 -6.40 9.00
CA SER A 265 -2.01 -6.80 9.65
C SER A 265 -2.73 -5.62 10.27
N ALA A 266 -4.04 -5.72 10.46
CA ALA A 266 -4.82 -4.73 11.18
C ALA A 266 -5.94 -5.43 11.97
N PRO A 267 -6.57 -4.74 12.94
CA PRO A 267 -7.76 -5.26 13.61
C PRO A 267 -8.79 -5.83 12.62
N GLY A 268 -9.33 -7.00 12.93
CA GLY A 268 -10.34 -7.67 12.11
C GLY A 268 -11.45 -8.32 12.91
N ASP A 269 -11.48 -8.12 14.23
CA ASP A 269 -12.28 -8.90 15.18
C ASP A 269 -13.12 -7.98 16.07
N GLY A 270 -14.42 -8.26 16.23
CA GLY A 270 -15.29 -7.55 17.16
C GLY A 270 -15.31 -6.03 17.05
N MET A 271 -15.67 -5.49 15.88
CA MET A 271 -15.68 -4.05 15.58
C MET A 271 -17.06 -3.54 15.19
N PHE A 272 -17.40 -2.30 15.54
CA PHE A 272 -18.59 -1.62 14.99
C PHE A 272 -18.36 -1.17 13.55
N MET A 273 -19.33 -1.45 12.70
CA MET A 273 -19.35 -1.08 11.28
C MET A 273 -20.72 -0.57 10.88
N ALA A 274 -20.73 0.28 9.85
CA ALA A 274 -21.97 0.71 9.21
C ALA A 274 -22.65 -0.46 8.50
N THR A 275 -23.98 -0.45 8.43
CA THR A 275 -24.77 -1.46 7.73
C THR A 275 -25.62 -0.83 6.64
N GLY A 276 -25.79 -1.56 5.54
CA GLY A 276 -26.74 -1.30 4.46
C GLY A 276 -28.22 -1.45 4.86
N GLN A 277 -28.56 -1.81 6.11
CA GLN A 277 -29.95 -2.01 6.55
C GLN A 277 -30.75 -0.71 6.73
N SER A 278 -30.13 0.36 7.22
CA SER A 278 -30.76 1.67 7.40
C SER A 278 -29.78 2.81 7.13
N ASN A 279 -30.24 4.06 7.02
CA ASN A 279 -29.33 5.20 6.83
C ASN A 279 -28.51 5.53 8.09
N SER A 280 -28.70 4.79 9.18
CA SER A 280 -27.98 4.97 10.44
C SER A 280 -27.64 3.62 11.09
N GLY A 281 -27.61 2.54 10.29
CA GLY A 281 -27.40 1.19 10.78
C GLY A 281 -25.96 1.01 11.20
N VAL A 282 -25.74 0.59 12.44
CA VAL A 282 -24.41 0.25 12.95
C VAL A 282 -24.54 -1.04 13.75
N THR A 283 -23.70 -2.03 13.47
CA THR A 283 -23.70 -3.32 14.14
C THR A 283 -22.29 -3.79 14.44
N ALA A 284 -22.13 -4.60 15.48
CA ALA A 284 -20.86 -5.23 15.84
C ALA A 284 -20.91 -6.71 15.47
N TYR A 285 -19.74 -7.32 15.28
CA TYR A 285 -19.54 -8.78 15.13
C TYR A 285 -20.15 -9.41 13.87
N MET A 286 -20.67 -8.62 12.94
CA MET A 286 -21.39 -9.17 11.80
C MET A 286 -20.49 -9.60 10.64
N TYR A 287 -19.35 -8.93 10.48
CA TYR A 287 -18.32 -9.29 9.52
C TYR A 287 -16.99 -9.26 10.23
N GLU A 288 -16.49 -10.42 10.64
CA GLU A 288 -15.14 -10.52 11.15
C GLU A 288 -14.22 -10.99 10.03
N GLY A 289 -13.01 -10.43 10.05
CA GLY A 289 -11.90 -10.94 9.29
C GLY A 289 -11.15 -9.92 8.46
N THR A 290 -10.41 -10.45 7.49
CA THR A 290 -9.39 -9.70 6.74
C THR A 290 -9.97 -8.58 5.88
N SER A 291 -11.27 -8.62 5.57
CA SER A 291 -12.01 -7.54 4.92
C SER A 291 -11.96 -6.24 5.74
N ASN A 292 -12.24 -6.33 7.05
CA ASN A 292 -12.21 -5.18 7.97
C ASN A 292 -10.80 -4.60 8.03
N SER A 293 -9.81 -5.48 8.16
CA SER A 293 -8.42 -5.12 8.25
C SER A 293 -7.95 -4.39 6.99
N ALA A 294 -8.34 -4.87 5.81
CA ALA A 294 -8.06 -4.20 4.54
C ALA A 294 -8.71 -2.81 4.45
N ALA A 295 -9.94 -2.64 4.94
CA ALA A 295 -10.61 -1.35 4.98
C ALA A 295 -9.90 -0.33 5.89
N LEU A 296 -9.43 -0.76 7.07
CA LEU A 296 -8.62 0.11 7.95
C LEU A 296 -7.32 0.54 7.27
N VAL A 297 -6.59 -0.40 6.65
CA VAL A 297 -5.36 -0.10 5.90
C VAL A 297 -5.64 0.87 4.76
N THR A 298 -6.73 0.68 4.03
CA THR A 298 -7.19 1.60 2.97
C THR A 298 -7.35 3.03 3.49
N GLY A 299 -7.96 3.21 4.67
CA GLY A 299 -8.09 4.52 5.29
C GLY A 299 -6.74 5.16 5.64
N VAL A 300 -5.78 4.39 6.15
CA VAL A 300 -4.43 4.92 6.43
C VAL A 300 -3.70 5.29 5.14
N VAL A 301 -3.84 4.47 4.09
CA VAL A 301 -3.30 4.78 2.76
C VAL A 301 -3.90 6.09 2.23
N ALA A 302 -5.20 6.32 2.40
CA ALA A 302 -5.83 7.58 2.01
C ALA A 302 -5.28 8.78 2.80
N ARG A 303 -5.01 8.61 4.10
CA ARG A 303 -4.36 9.64 4.92
C ARG A 303 -2.93 9.94 4.46
N LEU A 304 -2.14 8.92 4.11
CA LEU A 304 -0.81 9.11 3.53
C LEU A 304 -0.87 9.87 2.19
N LEU A 305 -1.84 9.53 1.32
CA LEU A 305 -2.06 10.21 0.05
C LEU A 305 -2.53 11.66 0.22
N GLN A 306 -3.27 12.01 1.27
CA GLN A 306 -3.60 13.40 1.56
C GLN A 306 -2.32 14.21 1.83
N LEU A 307 -1.42 13.66 2.66
CA LEU A 307 -0.18 14.35 3.04
C LEU A 307 0.77 14.49 1.86
N LYS A 308 0.82 13.49 0.97
CA LYS A 308 1.70 13.51 -0.20
C LYS A 308 1.00 12.82 -1.40
N PRO A 309 0.20 13.57 -2.17
CA PRO A 309 -0.59 13.03 -3.29
C PRO A 309 0.25 12.39 -4.40
N SER A 310 1.55 12.71 -4.47
CA SER A 310 2.48 12.21 -5.47
C SER A 310 3.29 10.98 -5.02
N LEU A 311 2.92 10.33 -3.92
CA LEU A 311 3.57 9.10 -3.49
C LEU A 311 3.46 8.02 -4.57
N THR A 312 4.58 7.40 -4.91
CA THR A 312 4.60 6.21 -5.76
C THR A 312 4.19 4.97 -4.96
N LEU A 313 3.81 3.89 -5.64
CA LEU A 313 3.48 2.60 -5.00
C LEU A 313 4.50 2.18 -3.94
N ALA A 314 5.78 2.17 -4.32
CA ALA A 314 6.88 1.73 -3.46
C ALA A 314 7.05 2.66 -2.24
N THR A 315 7.10 3.98 -2.46
CA THR A 315 7.28 4.93 -1.35
C THR A 315 6.10 4.94 -0.39
N LEU A 316 4.88 4.74 -0.89
CA LEU A 316 3.69 4.62 -0.08
C LEU A 316 3.71 3.36 0.79
N GLN A 317 4.07 2.21 0.20
CA GLN A 317 4.20 0.95 0.93
C GLN A 317 5.29 1.05 1.99
N THR A 318 6.44 1.66 1.68
CA THR A 318 7.49 1.91 2.67
C THR A 318 6.98 2.79 3.81
N ALA A 319 6.31 3.90 3.52
CA ALA A 319 5.76 4.77 4.56
C ALA A 319 4.76 4.01 5.46
N LEU A 320 3.83 3.26 4.86
CA LEU A 320 2.86 2.43 5.57
C LEU A 320 3.52 1.38 6.48
N TYR A 321 4.53 0.67 5.99
CA TYR A 321 5.16 -0.43 6.73
C TYR A 321 6.13 0.05 7.80
N THR A 322 6.83 1.16 7.58
CA THR A 322 7.81 1.69 8.52
C THR A 322 7.14 2.30 9.75
N GLN A 323 5.97 2.93 9.57
CA GLN A 323 5.24 3.52 10.70
C GLN A 323 4.46 2.49 11.53
N ALA A 324 4.24 1.27 10.99
CA ALA A 324 3.47 0.21 11.63
C ALA A 324 4.04 -0.19 12.99
N SER A 325 3.17 -0.60 13.92
CA SER A 325 3.61 -1.15 15.20
C SER A 325 4.33 -2.48 14.98
N ALA A 326 5.60 -2.54 15.36
CA ALA A 326 6.40 -3.76 15.30
C ALA A 326 6.03 -4.69 16.45
N VAL A 327 5.07 -5.59 16.21
CA VAL A 327 4.55 -6.54 17.20
C VAL A 327 4.62 -7.95 16.64
N THR A 328 5.08 -8.90 17.45
CA THR A 328 4.98 -10.32 17.13
C THR A 328 3.52 -10.74 17.14
N ILE A 329 3.00 -11.14 15.99
CA ILE A 329 1.62 -11.62 15.89
C ILE A 329 1.58 -13.04 16.44
N THR A 330 0.82 -13.25 17.52
CA THR A 330 0.61 -14.60 18.07
C THR A 330 -0.06 -15.47 17.01
N ASP A 331 0.46 -16.67 16.78
CA ASP A 331 0.03 -17.58 15.70
C ASP A 331 0.09 -16.97 14.28
N GLY A 332 0.96 -15.97 14.07
CA GLY A 332 1.08 -15.27 12.79
C GLY A 332 1.61 -16.11 11.61
N ASN A 333 2.19 -17.29 11.85
CA ASN A 333 2.54 -18.26 10.80
C ASN A 333 3.26 -17.67 9.55
N GLY A 334 4.25 -16.82 9.77
CA GLY A 334 5.04 -16.19 8.69
C GLY A 334 4.45 -14.90 8.10
N MET A 335 3.38 -14.36 8.68
CA MET A 335 2.95 -12.99 8.44
C MET A 335 4.03 -11.99 8.89
N ALA A 336 4.07 -10.82 8.26
CA ALA A 336 4.93 -9.74 8.74
C ALA A 336 4.52 -9.32 10.17
N ASN A 337 5.50 -9.15 11.06
CA ASN A 337 5.31 -8.65 12.44
C ASN A 337 5.05 -7.13 12.45
N ARG A 338 3.97 -6.72 11.78
CA ARG A 338 3.58 -5.33 11.54
C ARG A 338 2.07 -5.21 11.72
N ILE A 339 1.64 -4.46 12.72
CA ILE A 339 0.24 -4.08 12.90
C ILE A 339 0.07 -2.62 12.49
N LEU A 340 -1.01 -2.33 11.77
CA LEU A 340 -1.32 -1.02 11.22
C LEU A 340 -1.22 0.09 12.28
N PHE A 341 -0.54 1.17 11.91
CA PHE A 341 -0.46 2.39 12.71
C PHE A 341 -0.98 3.60 11.91
N SER A 342 -1.68 4.49 12.62
CA SER A 342 -2.42 5.63 12.08
C SER A 342 -2.39 6.87 13.00
N GLY A 343 -1.55 6.90 14.04
CA GLY A 343 -1.52 8.02 15.00
C GLY A 343 -1.08 9.37 14.43
N ALA A 344 -0.99 10.40 15.28
CA ALA A 344 -0.64 11.77 14.88
C ALA A 344 0.68 11.89 14.09
N SER A 345 1.58 10.93 14.27
CA SER A 345 2.89 10.85 13.62
C SER A 345 2.85 10.27 12.20
N VAL A 346 1.68 9.89 11.66
CA VAL A 346 1.55 9.44 10.27
C VAL A 346 2.12 10.53 9.38
N SER A 347 3.29 10.26 8.83
CA SER A 347 4.04 11.19 8.00
C SER A 347 4.63 10.39 6.84
N PRO A 348 4.41 10.81 5.59
CA PRO A 348 5.11 10.22 4.47
C PRO A 348 6.63 10.46 4.55
N ASP A 349 7.07 11.36 5.42
CA ASP A 349 8.47 11.75 5.61
C ASP A 349 9.08 11.22 6.93
N SER A 350 8.34 10.47 7.77
CA SER A 350 8.90 9.82 8.99
C SER A 350 9.92 8.71 8.68
N TYR A 351 10.24 8.54 7.40
CA TYR A 351 11.43 7.88 6.92
C TYR A 351 12.03 8.73 5.79
N VAL A 352 13.09 9.49 6.09
CA VAL A 352 14.13 9.71 5.09
C VAL A 352 14.76 8.34 4.94
N PRO A 353 14.69 7.67 3.78
CA PRO A 353 15.51 6.51 3.59
C PRO A 353 16.96 6.95 3.82
N SER A 354 17.59 6.47 4.89
CA SER A 354 18.84 5.79 4.58
C SER A 354 18.37 4.69 3.64
N LEU A 355 18.61 4.88 2.34
CA LEU A 355 18.31 3.89 1.31
C LEU A 355 18.43 2.51 1.97
N PRO A 356 17.39 1.65 1.98
CA PRO A 356 17.62 0.25 2.29
C PRO A 356 18.84 -0.10 1.45
N GLY A 357 19.96 -0.45 2.09
CA GLY A 357 21.20 -0.68 1.36
C GLY A 357 20.82 -1.55 0.18
N ALA A 358 21.00 -1.02 -1.04
CA ALA A 358 20.46 -1.63 -2.24
C ALA A 358 20.76 -3.13 -2.14
N PRO A 359 19.79 -4.03 -2.35
CA PRO A 359 19.99 -5.47 -2.18
C PRO A 359 21.32 -5.82 -2.83
N ASN A 360 22.32 -6.22 -2.02
CA ASN A 360 23.73 -6.07 -2.37
C ASN A 360 24.00 -6.57 -3.79
N LEU A 361 24.09 -5.64 -4.73
CA LEU A 361 24.39 -5.96 -6.10
C LEU A 361 25.83 -6.45 -6.07
N SER A 362 26.05 -7.70 -6.46
CA SER A 362 27.37 -8.32 -6.49
C SER A 362 27.71 -8.58 -7.94
N LEU A 363 28.91 -8.14 -8.32
CA LEU A 363 29.40 -8.23 -9.68
C LEU A 363 30.84 -8.71 -9.61
N GLN A 364 31.13 -9.79 -10.33
CA GLN A 364 32.48 -10.26 -10.59
C GLN A 364 32.70 -10.31 -12.10
N ILE A 365 33.90 -9.93 -12.55
CA ILE A 365 34.30 -10.07 -13.95
C ILE A 365 35.43 -11.10 -13.99
N GLU A 366 35.30 -12.04 -14.92
CA GLU A 366 36.36 -12.98 -15.26
C GLU A 366 36.76 -12.77 -16.71
N GLY A 367 38.07 -12.68 -16.97
CA GLY A 367 38.64 -12.66 -18.31
C GLY A 367 39.37 -13.97 -18.59
N TYR A 368 39.08 -14.59 -19.74
CA TYR A 368 39.82 -15.78 -20.18
C TYR A 368 40.11 -15.72 -21.68
N SER A 369 41.30 -16.20 -22.05
CA SER A 369 41.66 -16.42 -23.45
C SER A 369 41.17 -17.79 -23.89
N GLN A 370 40.42 -17.88 -24.99
CA GLN A 370 40.21 -19.16 -25.65
C GLN A 370 41.41 -19.45 -26.55
N VAL A 371 42.02 -20.63 -26.39
CA VAL A 371 43.08 -21.16 -27.26
C VAL A 371 42.50 -21.45 -28.65
N ARG A 372 42.23 -20.42 -29.46
CA ARG A 372 41.84 -20.51 -30.87
C ARG A 372 42.42 -19.34 -31.66
N PRO A 373 42.61 -19.48 -32.99
CA PRO A 373 43.51 -18.65 -33.79
C PRO A 373 43.07 -17.20 -34.03
N SER A 374 41.99 -16.74 -33.38
CA SER A 374 41.47 -15.39 -33.50
C SER A 374 41.83 -14.60 -32.24
N ALA A 375 42.84 -13.74 -32.34
CA ALA A 375 43.37 -12.90 -31.27
C ALA A 375 42.32 -11.91 -30.71
N GLY A 376 41.51 -12.36 -29.75
CA GLY A 376 40.55 -11.52 -29.06
C GLY A 376 40.36 -11.97 -27.61
N CYS A 377 40.11 -11.03 -26.72
CA CYS A 377 39.85 -11.32 -25.31
C CYS A 377 38.36 -11.53 -25.07
N TYR A 378 38.02 -12.50 -24.23
CA TYR A 378 36.65 -12.77 -23.81
C TYR A 378 36.47 -12.45 -22.32
N PHE A 379 35.39 -11.75 -22.00
CA PHE A 379 35.04 -11.38 -20.63
C PHE A 379 33.61 -11.79 -20.32
N TYR A 380 33.40 -12.23 -19.09
CA TYR A 380 32.11 -12.60 -18.55
C TYR A 380 31.84 -11.86 -17.25
N ALA A 381 30.64 -11.29 -17.12
CA ALA A 381 30.19 -10.55 -15.97
C ALA A 381 29.14 -11.37 -15.19
N ASN A 382 29.52 -11.90 -14.02
CA ASN A 382 28.60 -12.63 -13.15
C ASN A 382 27.93 -11.67 -12.16
N ALA A 383 26.64 -11.42 -12.36
CA ALA A 383 25.82 -10.52 -11.54
C ALA A 383 24.82 -11.29 -10.66
N SER A 384 24.71 -10.92 -9.38
CA SER A 384 23.73 -11.50 -8.45
C SER A 384 23.20 -10.47 -7.45
N GLY A 385 22.01 -10.71 -6.90
CA GLY A 385 21.30 -9.78 -6.00
C GLY A 385 20.39 -8.82 -6.75
N GLY A 386 20.29 -7.56 -6.29
CA GLY A 386 19.57 -6.50 -7.00
C GLY A 386 18.03 -6.57 -6.95
N ALA A 387 17.40 -5.63 -7.66
CA ALA A 387 15.95 -5.37 -7.67
C ALA A 387 15.24 -5.74 -8.99
N GLY A 388 15.96 -6.25 -10.00
CA GLY A 388 15.38 -6.49 -11.34
C GLY A 388 16.33 -7.17 -12.33
N THR A 389 15.92 -7.18 -13.60
CA THR A 389 16.71 -7.67 -14.74
C THR A 389 17.94 -6.78 -14.98
N TYR A 390 19.07 -7.38 -15.32
CA TYR A 390 20.32 -6.64 -15.54
C TYR A 390 20.42 -6.09 -16.97
N SER A 391 20.93 -4.88 -17.09
CA SER A 391 21.51 -4.34 -18.33
C SER A 391 23.00 -4.05 -18.12
N TYR A 392 23.82 -4.23 -19.15
CA TYR A 392 25.27 -4.16 -19.08
C TYR A 392 25.79 -2.98 -19.90
N VAL A 393 26.88 -2.37 -19.45
CA VAL A 393 27.63 -1.37 -20.22
C VAL A 393 29.11 -1.68 -20.08
N TRP A 394 29.71 -2.11 -21.18
CA TRP A 394 31.10 -2.49 -21.25
C TRP A 394 31.98 -1.33 -21.75
N LYS A 395 33.14 -1.15 -21.12
CA LYS A 395 34.18 -0.23 -21.55
C LYS A 395 35.55 -0.92 -21.62
N VAL A 396 36.36 -0.46 -22.55
CA VAL A 396 37.78 -0.78 -22.66
C VAL A 396 38.56 0.52 -22.61
N GLY A 397 39.39 0.68 -21.57
CA GLY A 397 39.90 2.00 -21.15
C GLY A 397 38.73 2.94 -20.87
N ASP A 398 38.79 4.14 -21.43
CA ASP A 398 37.71 5.13 -21.31
C ASP A 398 36.62 5.00 -22.39
N THR A 399 36.77 4.05 -23.33
CA THR A 399 35.87 3.92 -24.49
C THR A 399 34.76 2.94 -24.19
N GLU A 400 33.51 3.39 -24.33
CA GLU A 400 32.33 2.53 -24.26
C GLU A 400 32.19 1.72 -25.56
N ILE A 401 32.12 0.40 -25.40
CA ILE A 401 32.01 -0.55 -26.52
C ILE A 401 30.55 -0.97 -26.75
N GLY A 402 29.69 -0.80 -25.73
CA GLY A 402 28.29 -1.19 -25.73
C GLY A 402 28.09 -2.71 -25.55
N GLY A 403 26.92 -3.11 -25.04
CA GLY A 403 26.52 -4.51 -24.93
C GLY A 403 25.47 -4.71 -23.85
N ASP A 404 24.24 -5.04 -24.24
CA ASP A 404 23.14 -5.39 -23.31
C ASP A 404 23.23 -6.83 -22.78
N ASP A 405 24.42 -7.45 -22.86
CA ASP A 405 24.64 -8.86 -22.53
C ASP A 405 25.81 -9.03 -21.55
N GLU A 406 25.77 -10.15 -20.82
CA GLU A 406 26.74 -10.50 -19.76
C GLU A 406 28.14 -10.85 -20.30
N TYR A 407 28.31 -10.82 -21.62
CA TYR A 407 29.52 -11.18 -22.33
C TYR A 407 30.08 -10.02 -23.15
N LEU A 408 31.39 -9.84 -23.09
CA LEU A 408 32.14 -8.97 -24.00
C LEU A 408 33.19 -9.77 -24.76
N TYR A 409 33.18 -9.62 -26.08
CA TYR A 409 34.25 -10.11 -26.93
C TYR A 409 34.97 -8.94 -27.60
N TYR A 410 36.26 -8.78 -27.30
CA TYR A 410 37.06 -7.64 -27.75
C TYR A 410 38.17 -8.10 -28.72
N GLN A 411 38.08 -7.68 -29.99
CA GLN A 411 38.96 -8.11 -31.09
C GLN A 411 39.86 -7.01 -31.67
N ASN A 412 39.85 -5.78 -31.14
CA ASN A 412 40.70 -4.73 -31.71
C ASN A 412 42.19 -5.11 -31.62
N ALA A 413 43.02 -4.59 -32.53
CA ALA A 413 44.44 -4.92 -32.65
C ALA A 413 45.21 -4.60 -31.37
N LEU A 414 45.25 -5.57 -30.45
CA LEU A 414 45.98 -5.50 -29.20
C LEU A 414 47.48 -5.69 -29.49
N ALA A 415 48.28 -4.70 -29.15
CA ALA A 415 49.73 -4.83 -29.27
C ALA A 415 50.25 -5.87 -28.25
N SER A 416 51.08 -6.82 -28.68
CA SER A 416 51.73 -7.76 -27.77
C SER A 416 52.55 -7.01 -26.70
N GLY A 417 52.42 -7.39 -25.43
CA GLY A 417 53.07 -6.69 -24.30
C GLY A 417 52.37 -5.41 -23.85
N SER A 418 51.17 -5.11 -24.37
CA SER A 418 50.35 -4.00 -23.87
C SER A 418 49.49 -4.42 -22.67
N SER A 419 49.03 -3.42 -21.92
CA SER A 419 48.00 -3.59 -20.90
C SER A 419 46.85 -2.62 -21.16
N PHE A 420 45.67 -3.02 -20.76
CA PHE A 420 44.48 -2.19 -20.80
C PHE A 420 43.50 -2.63 -19.72
N THR A 421 42.57 -1.75 -19.40
CA THR A 421 41.56 -1.98 -18.37
C THR A 421 40.22 -2.26 -19.04
N VAL A 422 39.49 -3.24 -18.53
CA VAL A 422 38.10 -3.52 -18.92
C VAL A 422 37.22 -3.25 -17.72
N SER A 423 36.12 -2.53 -17.93
CA SER A 423 35.11 -2.33 -16.90
C SER A 423 33.73 -2.68 -17.42
N VAL A 424 32.92 -3.32 -16.57
CA VAL A 424 31.48 -3.48 -16.83
C VAL A 424 30.71 -2.77 -15.74
N ARG A 425 29.73 -1.99 -16.15
CA ARG A 425 28.72 -1.45 -15.25
C ARG A 425 27.40 -2.16 -15.51
N ILE A 426 26.83 -2.73 -14.46
CA ILE A 426 25.50 -3.35 -14.51
C ILE A 426 24.47 -2.44 -13.86
N PHE A 427 23.24 -2.50 -14.35
CA PHE A 427 22.07 -1.80 -13.79
C PHE A 427 20.93 -2.80 -13.59
N ASP A 428 20.24 -2.74 -12.46
CA ASP A 428 19.08 -3.62 -12.15
C ASP A 428 17.73 -2.88 -12.22
N GLY A 429 17.72 -1.68 -12.82
CA GLY A 429 16.58 -0.77 -12.86
C GLY A 429 16.42 0.14 -11.63
N VAL A 430 17.22 -0.05 -10.57
CA VAL A 430 17.16 0.74 -9.32
C VAL A 430 18.54 1.22 -8.86
N SER A 431 19.59 0.44 -9.11
CA SER A 431 20.97 0.65 -8.67
C SER A 431 21.95 0.21 -9.77
N SER A 432 23.22 0.60 -9.62
CA SER A 432 24.28 0.18 -10.54
C SER A 432 25.55 -0.20 -9.80
N LYS A 433 26.28 -1.18 -10.31
CA LYS A 433 27.61 -1.55 -9.81
C LYS A 433 28.59 -1.68 -10.97
N GLU A 434 29.81 -1.27 -10.72
CA GLU A 434 30.90 -1.38 -11.68
C GLU A 434 31.98 -2.28 -11.12
N ALA A 435 32.51 -3.15 -11.97
CA ALA A 435 33.71 -3.91 -11.71
C ALA A 435 34.71 -3.61 -12.80
N THR A 436 35.98 -3.72 -12.43
CA THR A 436 37.12 -3.41 -13.30
C THR A 436 38.08 -4.59 -13.25
N PHE A 437 38.66 -4.90 -14.40
CA PHE A 437 39.59 -6.00 -14.59
C PHE A 437 40.75 -5.52 -15.46
N ASP A 438 41.96 -5.56 -14.91
CA ASP A 438 43.18 -5.18 -15.64
C ASP A 438 43.73 -6.37 -16.43
N VAL A 439 43.95 -6.12 -17.72
CA VAL A 439 44.34 -7.13 -18.69
C VAL A 439 45.75 -6.84 -19.16
N ALA A 440 46.60 -7.86 -19.11
CA ALA A 440 47.89 -7.86 -19.79
C ALA A 440 47.81 -8.77 -21.02
N VAL A 441 48.47 -8.35 -22.11
CA VAL A 441 48.57 -9.11 -23.35
C VAL A 441 49.97 -9.70 -23.45
N SER A 442 50.06 -11.02 -23.51
CA SER A 442 51.33 -11.74 -23.58
C SER A 442 52.18 -11.27 -24.75
N SER A 443 53.44 -10.96 -24.47
CA SER A 443 54.43 -10.57 -25.48
C SER A 443 54.84 -11.74 -26.38
N SER A 444 54.63 -12.98 -25.95
CA SER A 444 55.02 -14.20 -26.66
C SER A 444 53.85 -14.91 -27.37
N SER A 445 52.66 -14.91 -26.78
CA SER A 445 51.48 -15.62 -27.29
C SER A 445 50.34 -14.71 -27.76
N GLY A 446 50.33 -13.43 -27.37
CA GLY A 446 49.21 -12.52 -27.63
C GLY A 446 47.95 -12.81 -26.80
N GLU A 447 48.03 -13.73 -25.84
CA GLU A 447 46.92 -14.10 -24.96
C GLU A 447 46.67 -13.07 -23.86
N CYS A 448 45.40 -12.92 -23.47
CA CYS A 448 44.96 -12.00 -22.44
C CYS A 448 44.90 -12.71 -21.08
N TYR A 449 45.48 -12.10 -20.04
CA TYR A 449 45.47 -12.62 -18.66
C TYR A 449 45.34 -11.49 -17.63
N ALA A 450 45.02 -11.85 -16.38
CA ALA A 450 44.90 -10.91 -15.27
C ALA A 450 46.27 -10.28 -14.96
N ALA A 451 46.33 -8.96 -14.82
CA ALA A 451 47.59 -8.25 -14.56
C ALA A 451 48.19 -8.52 -13.15
N ASP A 452 47.39 -9.02 -12.20
CA ASP A 452 47.76 -9.21 -10.78
C ASP A 452 48.28 -10.62 -10.43
N GLU A 453 48.42 -11.54 -11.39
CA GLU A 453 49.15 -12.78 -11.13
C GLU A 453 50.65 -12.55 -11.28
N ASP A 454 51.29 -12.27 -10.15
CA ASP A 454 52.74 -12.36 -9.95
C ASP A 454 53.15 -13.81 -10.28
N PHE A 455 53.51 -14.07 -11.54
CA PHE A 455 54.17 -15.30 -11.94
C PHE A 455 55.61 -15.27 -11.41
N ALA A 456 55.77 -15.62 -10.14
CA ALA A 456 57.02 -16.16 -9.65
C ALA A 456 57.33 -17.43 -10.44
N LEU A 457 58.23 -17.30 -11.42
CA LEU A 457 58.92 -18.40 -12.07
C LEU A 457 59.74 -19.17 -11.03
N GLU A 458 59.14 -20.12 -10.32
CA GLU A 458 59.90 -21.22 -9.73
C GLU A 458 60.12 -22.28 -10.82
N ARG A 459 61.38 -22.41 -11.24
CA ARG A 459 61.83 -23.55 -12.04
C ARG A 459 61.82 -24.81 -11.18
N PHE A 460 61.08 -25.83 -11.61
CA PHE A 460 61.61 -27.19 -11.80
C PHE A 460 60.99 -27.82 -13.04
#